data_AF-A0A9K3Y8B7-F1
#
_entry.id   AF-A0A9K3Y8B7-F1
#
_cell.length_a   1.000
_cell.length_b   1.000
_cell.length_c   1.000
_cell.angle_alpha   90.00
_cell.angle_beta   90.00
_cell.angle_gamma   90.00
#
_symmetry.space_group_name_H-M   'P 1'
#
loop_
_entity.id
_entity.type
_entity.pdbx_description
1 polymer ?
#
loop_
_entity_poly.entity_id
_entity_poly.type
_entity_poly.pdbx_seq_one_letter_code
_entity_poly.pdbx_strand_id
1 'polypeptide(L)'
;MAKCCWLPWLIIILLPLPPCDGSSGADVDPTAGFAAVELTGDMFKLHKPYDLPPEQRYEFRDGVRRMWVLCSDRPFSPGSTTKPRSEILLNVFGASGRNTTLMLHVYGGRLMYYHDEARVVDGDIYDRWFRLNVVHDVAGVGKLAVFVDGERRLAVPGHGGYRHYFKFVVYVQRDPSHYMESRWRDVKVYTKIVD
;
A
#
# COMPACT_ATOMS: atom_id res chain seq x y z
N MET A 1 -44.33 -44.81 9.29
CA MET A 1 -45.24 -43.64 9.20
C MET A 1 -44.50 -42.49 8.54
N ALA A 2 -45.17 -41.83 7.58
CA ALA A 2 -44.80 -40.62 6.82
C ALA A 2 -43.40 -40.60 6.16
N LYS A 3 -43.25 -40.95 4.86
CA LYS A 3 -43.50 -40.16 3.63
C LYS A 3 -42.66 -38.87 3.59
N CYS A 4 -41.64 -38.85 2.72
CA CYS A 4 -41.60 -38.11 1.42
C CYS A 4 -41.39 -36.60 1.66
N CYS A 5 -40.44 -35.89 1.03
CA CYS A 5 -40.65 -35.43 -0.34
C CYS A 5 -39.49 -34.50 -0.83
N TRP A 6 -39.09 -34.71 -2.10
CA TRP A 6 -38.54 -33.79 -3.13
C TRP A 6 -37.10 -33.22 -3.08
N LEU A 7 -36.43 -33.48 -4.21
CA LEU A 7 -35.17 -32.99 -4.76
C LEU A 7 -35.21 -31.48 -5.14
N PRO A 8 -34.05 -30.87 -5.45
CA PRO A 8 -33.82 -29.43 -5.41
C PRO A 8 -34.37 -28.72 -6.63
N TRP A 9 -34.89 -27.51 -6.42
CA TRP A 9 -35.19 -26.55 -7.47
C TRP A 9 -34.33 -25.30 -7.21
N LEU A 10 -33.13 -25.24 -7.80
CA LEU A 10 -32.43 -23.98 -7.98
C LEU A 10 -32.70 -23.55 -9.42
N ILE A 11 -33.64 -22.60 -9.60
CA ILE A 11 -33.86 -21.91 -10.86
C ILE A 11 -32.66 -20.99 -11.09
N ILE A 12 -31.81 -21.32 -12.06
CA ILE A 12 -30.80 -20.39 -12.59
C ILE A 12 -31.54 -19.48 -13.57
N ILE A 13 -31.82 -18.25 -13.13
CA ILE A 13 -32.27 -17.19 -14.04
C ILE A 13 -31.02 -16.63 -14.73
N LEU A 14 -30.75 -17.10 -15.96
CA LEU A 14 -29.83 -16.41 -16.88
C LEU A 14 -30.60 -15.24 -17.51
N LEU A 15 -30.51 -14.07 -16.88
CA LEU A 15 -30.81 -12.82 -17.57
C LEU A 15 -29.66 -12.55 -18.55
N PRO A 16 -29.93 -12.29 -19.85
CA PRO A 16 -28.92 -11.70 -20.70
C PRO A 16 -28.65 -10.30 -20.14
N LEU A 17 -27.56 -10.17 -19.38
CA LEU A 17 -27.01 -8.86 -19.11
C LEU A 17 -26.69 -8.26 -20.50
N PRO A 18 -27.10 -7.01 -20.78
CA PRO A 18 -26.59 -6.33 -21.96
C PRO A 18 -25.06 -6.44 -21.94
N PRO A 19 -24.37 -6.44 -23.10
CA PRO A 19 -22.94 -6.22 -23.08
C PRO A 19 -22.74 -4.90 -22.33
N CYS A 20 -22.34 -4.97 -21.06
CA CYS A 20 -21.63 -3.88 -20.46
C CYS A 20 -20.37 -3.87 -21.30
N ASP A 21 -20.37 -2.96 -22.27
CA ASP A 21 -19.20 -2.57 -23.00
C ASP A 21 -18.04 -2.62 -22.02
N GLY A 22 -17.18 -3.60 -22.23
CA GLY A 22 -15.83 -3.61 -21.71
C GLY A 22 -15.08 -2.48 -22.40
N SER A 23 -15.55 -1.25 -22.17
CA SER A 23 -14.73 -0.07 -22.15
C SER A 23 -13.77 -0.33 -21.00
N SER A 24 -12.67 -1.02 -21.33
CA SER A 24 -11.40 -0.84 -20.65
C SER A 24 -11.19 0.67 -20.63
N GLY A 25 -11.67 1.32 -19.57
CA GLY A 25 -11.57 2.75 -19.41
C GLY A 25 -10.12 3.10 -19.65
N ALA A 26 -9.87 3.91 -20.68
CA ALA A 26 -8.53 4.24 -21.14
C ALA A 26 -7.64 4.47 -19.91
N ASP A 27 -6.56 3.69 -19.82
CA ASP A 27 -5.59 3.72 -18.72
C ASP A 27 -5.13 5.17 -18.55
N VAL A 28 -5.73 5.88 -17.57
CA VAL A 28 -5.41 7.28 -17.33
C VAL A 28 -4.07 7.25 -16.63
N ASP A 29 -3.03 7.73 -17.33
CA ASP A 29 -1.71 7.90 -16.74
C ASP A 29 -1.85 8.60 -15.38
N PRO A 30 -1.55 7.92 -14.25
CA PRO A 30 -1.77 8.47 -12.92
C PRO A 30 -0.84 9.65 -12.61
N THR A 31 0.10 9.97 -13.51
CA THR A 31 1.01 11.11 -13.41
C THR A 31 0.61 12.30 -14.28
N ALA A 32 -0.43 12.16 -15.12
CA ALA A 32 -0.89 13.22 -16.01
C ALA A 32 -1.27 14.49 -15.24
N GLY A 33 -0.70 15.63 -15.63
CA GLY A 33 -0.94 16.91 -14.98
C GLY A 33 -0.17 17.14 -13.68
N PHE A 34 0.77 16.25 -13.32
CA PHE A 34 1.67 16.47 -12.21
C PHE A 34 3.10 16.74 -12.69
N ALA A 35 3.85 17.51 -11.89
CA ALA A 35 5.28 17.70 -12.04
C ALA A 35 6.04 16.78 -11.08
N ALA A 36 7.12 16.17 -11.57
CA ALA A 36 8.01 15.36 -10.75
C ALA A 36 8.76 16.24 -9.75
N VAL A 37 8.84 15.77 -8.51
CA VAL A 37 9.69 16.38 -7.47
C VAL A 37 11.04 15.69 -7.48
N GLU A 38 12.11 16.47 -7.51
CA GLU A 38 13.47 15.93 -7.38
C GLU A 38 13.68 15.39 -5.96
N LEU A 39 14.06 14.10 -5.86
CA LEU A 39 14.31 13.44 -4.59
C LEU A 39 15.80 13.25 -4.39
N THR A 40 16.32 13.84 -3.30
CA THR A 40 17.71 13.66 -2.88
C THR A 40 17.81 12.57 -1.80
N GLY A 41 18.97 11.93 -1.69
CA GLY A 41 19.16 10.78 -0.80
C GLY A 41 18.90 11.08 0.68
N ASP A 42 19.15 12.30 1.13
CA ASP A 42 18.91 12.76 2.49
C ASP A 42 17.42 12.85 2.86
N MET A 43 16.51 12.91 1.88
CA MET A 43 15.06 12.87 2.13
C MET A 43 14.58 11.49 2.60
N PHE A 44 15.36 10.43 2.36
CA PHE A 44 15.05 9.06 2.74
C PHE A 44 15.56 8.77 4.15
N LYS A 45 14.75 9.05 5.17
CA LYS A 45 15.14 8.80 6.57
C LYS A 45 14.82 7.37 6.99
N LEU A 46 15.85 6.58 7.28
CA LEU A 46 15.70 5.20 7.74
C LEU A 46 15.35 5.13 9.23
N HIS A 47 14.30 4.38 9.53
CA HIS A 47 13.98 3.84 10.83
C HIS A 47 14.16 2.32 10.80
N LYS A 48 14.68 1.77 11.90
CA LYS A 48 15.04 0.36 12.07
C LYS A 48 14.92 -0.02 13.56
N PRO A 49 15.03 -1.31 13.93
CA PRO A 49 15.24 -1.69 15.32
C PRO A 49 16.37 -0.87 15.97
N TYR A 50 16.14 -0.39 17.20
CA TYR A 50 17.04 0.59 17.83
C TYR A 50 18.43 0.02 18.12
N ASP A 51 18.54 -1.29 18.33
CA ASP A 51 19.73 -2.01 18.79
C ASP A 51 20.56 -2.62 17.66
N LEU A 52 20.11 -2.52 16.41
CA LEU A 52 20.80 -3.08 15.25
C LEU A 52 21.38 -1.97 14.37
N PRO A 53 22.55 -2.15 13.72
CA PRO A 53 23.02 -1.18 12.74
C PRO A 53 22.24 -1.28 11.42
N PRO A 54 22.25 -0.24 10.55
CA PRO A 54 21.47 -0.20 9.31
C PRO A 54 21.66 -1.43 8.40
N GLU A 55 22.89 -1.86 8.17
CA GLU A 55 23.26 -2.96 7.28
C GLU A 55 22.64 -4.31 7.68
N GLN A 56 22.18 -4.44 8.92
CA GLN A 56 21.49 -5.65 9.35
C GLN A 56 20.02 -5.67 8.93
N ARG A 57 19.40 -4.56 8.54
CA ARG A 57 17.96 -4.48 8.25
C ARG A 57 17.61 -3.64 7.02
N TYR A 58 18.62 -3.10 6.34
CA TYR A 58 18.49 -2.24 5.19
C TYR A 58 19.67 -2.43 4.23
N GLU A 59 19.37 -2.43 2.92
CA GLU A 59 20.36 -2.36 1.86
C GLU A 59 19.84 -1.44 0.74
N PHE A 60 20.75 -0.64 0.16
CA PHE A 60 20.50 0.04 -1.11
C PHE A 60 21.57 -0.36 -2.12
N ARG A 61 21.17 -1.14 -3.12
CA ARG A 61 22.06 -1.70 -4.14
C ARG A 61 21.32 -1.71 -5.48
N ASP A 62 22.00 -1.30 -6.55
CA ASP A 62 21.50 -1.35 -7.93
C ASP A 62 20.10 -0.71 -8.09
N GLY A 63 19.87 0.42 -7.42
CA GLY A 63 18.59 1.15 -7.45
C GLY A 63 17.46 0.52 -6.62
N VAL A 64 17.72 -0.61 -5.93
CA VAL A 64 16.74 -1.30 -5.10
C VAL A 64 17.01 -1.03 -3.61
N ARG A 65 16.00 -0.50 -2.91
CA ARG A 65 15.95 -0.40 -1.46
C ARG A 65 15.30 -1.65 -0.91
N ARG A 66 16.09 -2.47 -0.22
CA ARG A 66 15.63 -3.68 0.46
C ARG A 66 15.58 -3.42 1.95
N MET A 67 14.45 -3.72 2.58
CA MET A 67 14.26 -3.64 4.03
C MET A 67 13.73 -4.97 4.53
N TRP A 68 14.24 -5.44 5.65
CA TRP A 68 13.72 -6.64 6.29
C TRP A 68 13.69 -6.48 7.80
N VAL A 69 12.89 -7.31 8.46
CA VAL A 69 12.83 -7.48 9.92
C VAL A 69 12.60 -8.94 10.26
N LEU A 70 13.07 -9.33 11.43
CA LEU A 70 12.68 -10.58 12.09
C LEU A 70 11.54 -10.31 13.05
N CYS A 71 10.66 -11.29 13.26
CA CYS A 71 9.58 -11.16 14.24
C CYS A 71 10.11 -10.98 15.68
N SER A 72 11.35 -11.39 15.94
CA SER A 72 12.05 -11.30 17.24
C SER A 72 12.87 -10.02 17.43
N ASP A 73 12.92 -9.12 16.43
CA ASP A 73 13.67 -7.88 16.54
C ASP A 73 13.11 -6.96 17.65
N ARG A 74 13.86 -5.91 17.99
CA ARG A 74 13.38 -4.86 18.89
C ARG A 74 12.55 -3.81 18.15
N PRO A 75 11.73 -3.03 18.88
CA PRO A 75 11.05 -1.87 18.31
C PRO A 75 12.02 -0.80 17.79
N PHE A 76 11.44 0.24 17.20
CA PHE A 76 12.19 1.43 16.75
C PHE A 76 12.87 2.21 17.89
N SER A 77 12.39 2.11 19.13
CA SER A 77 12.98 2.82 20.28
C SER A 77 12.86 2.02 21.58
N PRO A 78 13.79 2.20 22.53
CA PRO A 78 13.71 1.57 23.84
C PRO A 78 12.37 1.86 24.54
N GLY A 79 11.81 0.85 25.22
CA GLY A 79 10.54 0.97 25.96
C GLY A 79 9.27 1.10 25.09
N SER A 80 9.39 1.10 23.76
CA SER A 80 8.22 1.12 22.88
C SER A 80 7.49 -0.23 22.89
N THR A 81 6.16 -0.19 22.94
CA THR A 81 5.30 -1.38 22.78
C THR A 81 4.99 -1.70 21.31
N THR A 82 5.51 -0.90 20.36
CA THR A 82 5.30 -1.17 18.94
C THR A 82 6.07 -2.39 18.49
N LYS A 83 5.58 -3.08 17.46
CA LYS A 83 6.28 -4.24 16.91
C LYS A 83 7.50 -3.79 16.07
N PRO A 84 8.42 -4.71 15.74
CA PRO A 84 9.59 -4.37 14.94
C PRO A 84 9.25 -3.87 13.55
N ARG A 85 10.02 -2.90 13.05
CA ARG A 85 9.88 -2.38 11.70
C ARG A 85 11.19 -1.84 11.14
N SER A 86 11.32 -1.93 9.83
CA SER A 86 12.26 -1.16 9.04
C SER A 86 11.44 -0.33 8.06
N GLU A 87 11.54 0.98 8.14
CA GLU A 87 10.76 1.91 7.31
C GLU A 87 11.63 3.05 6.83
N ILE A 88 11.34 3.54 5.63
CA ILE A 88 11.85 4.82 5.16
C ILE A 88 10.74 5.84 5.29
N LEU A 89 11.04 6.92 5.99
CA LEU A 89 10.22 8.13 6.03
C LEU A 89 10.70 9.06 4.92
N LEU A 90 9.82 9.36 3.96
CA LEU A 90 10.07 10.32 2.89
C LEU A 90 9.21 11.57 3.11
N ASN A 91 9.82 12.60 3.69
CA ASN A 91 9.12 13.85 4.02
C ASN A 91 9.47 14.96 3.03
N VAL A 92 8.73 15.02 1.92
CA VAL A 92 8.96 15.98 0.83
C VAL A 92 8.36 17.36 1.14
N PHE A 93 7.24 17.41 1.86
CA PHE A 93 6.43 18.63 2.02
C PHE A 93 6.39 19.19 3.46
N GLY A 94 7.35 18.80 4.31
CA GLY A 94 7.45 19.29 5.68
C GLY A 94 6.25 18.93 6.56
N ALA A 95 5.68 17.74 6.35
CA ALA A 95 4.54 17.27 7.13
C ALA A 95 4.91 16.99 8.59
N SER A 96 4.05 17.43 9.50
CA SER A 96 4.13 17.18 10.95
C SER A 96 2.75 16.79 11.48
N GLY A 97 2.70 15.85 12.43
CA GLY A 97 1.46 15.36 13.02
C GLY A 97 1.15 13.87 12.75
N ARG A 98 0.10 13.37 13.41
CA ARG A 98 -0.35 11.97 13.35
C ARG A 98 -1.81 11.91 12.94
N ASN A 99 -2.04 11.62 11.66
CA ASN A 99 -3.19 10.81 11.25
C ASN A 99 -2.80 10.03 9.99
N THR A 100 -3.21 8.77 9.89
CA THR A 100 -2.83 7.92 8.76
C THR A 100 -3.93 7.94 7.73
N THR A 101 -3.65 8.43 6.52
CA THR A 101 -4.64 8.53 5.46
C THR A 101 -4.82 7.21 4.70
N LEU A 102 -3.75 6.42 4.55
CA LEU A 102 -3.70 5.15 3.82
C LEU A 102 -2.70 4.18 4.47
N MET A 103 -3.08 2.91 4.60
CA MET A 103 -2.16 1.79 4.80
C MET A 103 -2.52 0.66 3.83
N LEU A 104 -1.50 0.08 3.20
CA LEU A 104 -1.64 -1.13 2.40
C LEU A 104 -0.89 -2.25 3.12
N HIS A 105 -1.60 -3.24 3.65
CA HIS A 105 -0.97 -4.41 4.29
C HIS A 105 -0.94 -5.60 3.34
N VAL A 106 -0.08 -6.56 3.65
CA VAL A 106 -0.01 -7.82 2.93
C VAL A 106 -0.40 -8.98 3.85
N TYR A 107 -1.45 -9.72 3.49
CA TYR A 107 -1.89 -10.91 4.21
C TYR A 107 -2.20 -12.05 3.24
N GLY A 108 -1.53 -13.19 3.41
CA GLY A 108 -1.75 -14.37 2.57
C GLY A 108 -1.62 -14.08 1.07
N GLY A 109 -0.61 -13.28 0.69
CA GLY A 109 -0.37 -12.89 -0.70
C GLY A 109 -1.26 -11.78 -1.25
N ARG A 110 -2.20 -11.26 -0.45
CA ARG A 110 -3.12 -10.19 -0.86
C ARG A 110 -2.67 -8.83 -0.34
N LEU A 111 -2.64 -7.82 -1.20
CA LEU A 111 -2.47 -6.42 -0.85
C LEU A 111 -3.83 -5.85 -0.45
N MET A 112 -3.97 -5.32 0.76
CA MET A 112 -5.25 -4.93 1.35
C MET A 112 -5.24 -3.49 1.84
N TYR A 113 -6.36 -2.79 1.69
CA TYR A 113 -6.59 -1.54 2.41
C TYR A 113 -6.71 -1.83 3.92
N TYR A 114 -5.71 -1.41 4.70
CA TYR A 114 -5.55 -1.83 6.09
C TYR A 114 -5.55 -3.36 6.19
N HIS A 115 -6.52 -3.96 6.86
CA HIS A 115 -6.70 -5.40 7.00
C HIS A 115 -8.14 -5.81 6.62
N ASP A 116 -8.73 -5.04 5.72
CA ASP A 116 -10.12 -5.19 5.29
C ASP A 116 -10.20 -6.21 4.14
N GLU A 117 -10.73 -7.41 4.43
CA GLU A 117 -10.87 -8.48 3.45
C GLU A 117 -11.84 -8.14 2.32
N ALA A 118 -12.75 -7.17 2.52
CA ALA A 118 -13.65 -6.71 1.48
C ALA A 118 -12.98 -5.67 0.55
N ARG A 119 -11.77 -5.20 0.88
CA ARG A 119 -11.02 -4.18 0.13
C ARG A 119 -9.62 -4.67 -0.22
N VAL A 120 -9.57 -5.79 -0.93
CA VAL A 120 -8.35 -6.29 -1.58
C VAL A 120 -8.03 -5.39 -2.77
N VAL A 121 -6.82 -4.84 -2.78
CA VAL A 121 -6.28 -4.01 -3.86
C VAL A 121 -5.71 -4.89 -4.96
N ASP A 122 -4.98 -5.94 -4.60
CA ASP A 122 -4.48 -6.93 -5.56
C ASP A 122 -4.15 -8.28 -4.87
N GLY A 123 -4.12 -9.35 -5.65
CA GLY A 123 -3.75 -10.70 -5.22
C GLY A 123 -2.33 -11.10 -5.67
N ASP A 124 -1.85 -12.21 -5.12
CA ASP A 124 -0.61 -12.88 -5.53
C ASP A 124 0.58 -11.92 -5.70
N ILE A 125 0.80 -11.07 -4.69
CA ILE A 125 1.82 -10.01 -4.73
C ILE A 125 3.19 -10.45 -4.20
N TYR A 126 3.31 -11.67 -3.66
CA TYR A 126 4.61 -12.19 -3.23
C TYR A 126 5.53 -12.45 -4.43
N ASP A 127 6.82 -12.17 -4.23
CA ASP A 127 7.89 -12.40 -5.21
C ASP A 127 7.65 -11.79 -6.60
N ARG A 128 6.73 -10.81 -6.69
CA ARG A 128 6.33 -10.14 -7.91
C ARG A 128 6.66 -8.65 -7.84
N TRP A 129 7.28 -8.14 -8.90
CA TRP A 129 7.36 -6.70 -9.11
C TRP A 129 6.06 -6.20 -9.73
N PHE A 130 5.49 -5.15 -9.16
CA PHE A 130 4.34 -4.43 -9.69
C PHE A 130 4.53 -2.93 -9.49
N ARG A 131 3.92 -2.13 -10.36
CA ARG A 131 3.93 -0.67 -10.24
C ARG A 131 2.78 -0.24 -9.34
N LEU A 132 3.12 0.39 -8.22
CA LEU A 132 2.13 0.97 -7.29
C LEU A 132 2.08 2.49 -7.47
N ASN A 133 0.90 3.02 -7.79
CA ASN A 133 0.65 4.47 -7.76
C ASN A 133 -0.39 4.79 -6.70
N VAL A 134 -0.15 5.84 -5.92
CA VAL A 134 -1.12 6.40 -4.98
C VAL A 134 -1.32 7.87 -5.33
N VAL A 135 -2.54 8.22 -5.71
CA VAL A 135 -2.93 9.60 -6.01
C VAL A 135 -3.78 10.12 -4.86
N HIS A 136 -3.35 11.22 -4.25
CA HIS A 136 -4.07 11.88 -3.17
C HIS A 136 -4.53 13.26 -3.65
N ASP A 137 -5.82 13.39 -3.94
CA ASP A 137 -6.45 14.70 -4.05
C ASP A 137 -6.69 15.21 -2.62
N VAL A 138 -5.99 16.25 -2.23
CA VAL A 138 -6.03 16.82 -0.86
C VAL A 138 -7.14 17.87 -0.69
N ALA A 139 -7.93 18.15 -1.73
CA ALA A 139 -9.02 19.12 -1.63
C ALA A 139 -10.14 18.63 -0.69
N GLY A 140 -10.62 19.50 0.20
CA GLY A 140 -11.70 19.19 1.13
C GLY A 140 -11.37 18.04 2.09
N VAL A 141 -12.23 17.02 2.16
CA VAL A 141 -11.99 15.79 2.94
C VAL A 141 -10.88 14.90 2.35
N GLY A 142 -10.48 15.19 1.11
CA GLY A 142 -9.52 14.43 0.32
C GLY A 142 -10.10 13.16 -0.30
N LYS A 143 -9.47 12.70 -1.38
CA LYS A 143 -9.77 11.43 -2.04
C LYS A 143 -8.47 10.72 -2.38
N LEU A 144 -8.42 9.43 -2.10
CA LEU A 144 -7.29 8.57 -2.44
C LEU A 144 -7.70 7.58 -3.52
N ALA A 145 -6.84 7.42 -4.52
CA ALA A 145 -6.92 6.34 -5.48
C ALA A 145 -5.61 5.55 -5.49
N VAL A 146 -5.71 4.23 -5.52
CA VAL A 146 -4.56 3.32 -5.63
C VAL A 146 -4.67 2.58 -6.95
N PHE A 147 -3.55 2.52 -7.66
CA PHE A 147 -3.42 1.83 -8.93
C PHE A 147 -2.32 0.78 -8.82
N VAL A 148 -2.55 -0.37 -9.45
CA VAL A 148 -1.56 -1.42 -9.61
C VAL A 148 -1.40 -1.71 -11.10
N ASP A 149 -0.18 -1.60 -11.59
CA ASP A 149 0.19 -1.80 -12.99
C ASP A 149 -0.60 -0.91 -13.97
N GLY A 150 -0.95 0.32 -13.54
CA GLY A 150 -1.78 1.28 -14.30
C GLY A 150 -3.26 1.19 -13.98
N GLU A 151 -3.76 0.02 -13.60
CA GLU A 151 -5.19 -0.17 -13.34
C GLU A 151 -5.61 0.37 -11.97
N ARG A 152 -6.67 1.17 -11.91
CA ARG A 152 -7.23 1.66 -10.65
C ARG A 152 -7.88 0.51 -9.87
N ARG A 153 -7.33 0.19 -8.71
CA ARG A 153 -7.76 -0.91 -7.84
C ARG A 153 -8.58 -0.47 -6.64
N LEU A 154 -8.35 0.75 -6.14
CA LEU A 154 -9.03 1.26 -4.95
C LEU A 154 -9.35 2.75 -5.12
N ALA A 155 -10.51 3.16 -4.63
CA ALA A 155 -10.85 4.57 -4.41
C ALA A 155 -11.54 4.71 -3.04
N VAL A 156 -10.99 5.54 -2.16
CA VAL A 156 -11.50 5.76 -0.80
C VAL A 156 -11.46 7.24 -0.42
N PRO A 157 -12.31 7.68 0.52
CA PRO A 157 -12.17 9.00 1.11
C PRO A 157 -10.78 9.16 1.75
N GLY A 158 -10.25 10.38 1.69
CA GLY A 158 -9.13 10.80 2.52
C GLY A 158 -9.56 11.03 3.97
N HIS A 159 -8.64 11.56 4.76
CA HIS A 159 -8.87 11.91 6.16
C HIS A 159 -8.59 13.40 6.42
N GLY A 160 -8.69 14.22 5.36
CA GLY A 160 -8.29 15.62 5.36
C GLY A 160 -6.79 15.84 5.51
N GLY A 161 -6.40 17.11 5.66
CA GLY A 161 -5.02 17.55 5.77
C GLY A 161 -4.31 17.67 4.42
N TYR A 162 -3.44 18.67 4.30
CA TYR A 162 -2.76 19.02 3.06
C TYR A 162 -1.25 18.73 3.10
N ARG A 163 -0.71 18.33 4.26
CA ARG A 163 0.70 17.95 4.43
C ARG A 163 0.79 16.49 4.86
N HIS A 164 1.41 15.68 4.00
CA HIS A 164 1.64 14.26 4.23
C HIS A 164 3.11 13.92 3.99
N TYR A 165 3.60 12.90 4.68
CA TYR A 165 4.86 12.23 4.35
C TYR A 165 4.54 10.82 3.89
N PHE A 166 5.44 10.24 3.10
CA PHE A 166 5.29 8.87 2.63
C PHE A 166 6.12 7.92 3.49
N LYS A 167 5.59 6.73 3.69
CA LYS A 167 6.33 5.61 4.24
C LYS A 167 6.27 4.43 3.30
N PHE A 168 7.42 3.83 3.06
CA PHE A 168 7.51 2.47 2.55
C PHE A 168 8.29 1.65 3.57
N VAL A 169 7.78 0.45 3.83
CA VAL A 169 7.99 -0.20 5.13
C VAL A 169 7.92 -1.72 5.01
N VAL A 170 8.59 -2.39 5.94
CA VAL A 170 8.20 -3.69 6.46
C VAL A 170 7.95 -3.54 7.96
N TYR A 171 6.72 -3.81 8.39
CA TYR A 171 6.30 -3.65 9.78
C TYR A 171 5.59 -4.92 10.21
N VAL A 172 6.13 -5.59 11.22
CA VAL A 172 5.54 -6.79 11.82
C VAL A 172 4.11 -6.47 12.27
N GLN A 173 3.14 -7.18 11.70
CA GLN A 173 1.72 -7.09 12.04
C GLN A 173 1.27 -8.35 12.80
N ARG A 174 -0.03 -8.69 12.75
CA ARG A 174 -0.59 -9.93 13.31
C ARG A 174 -0.05 -11.14 12.56
N ASP A 175 0.13 -12.24 13.29
CA ASP A 175 0.55 -13.55 12.78
C ASP A 175 1.76 -13.48 11.82
N PRO A 176 2.90 -12.92 12.27
CA PRO A 176 4.02 -12.64 11.39
C PRO A 176 4.77 -13.92 11.02
N SER A 177 5.33 -13.92 9.81
CA SER A 177 6.42 -14.83 9.46
C SER A 177 7.67 -14.52 10.29
N HIS A 178 8.58 -15.48 10.43
CA HIS A 178 9.85 -15.23 11.12
C HIS A 178 10.66 -14.11 10.44
N TYR A 179 10.67 -14.12 9.10
CA TYR A 179 11.36 -13.15 8.25
C TYR A 179 10.31 -12.43 7.39
N MET A 180 10.37 -11.11 7.35
CA MET A 180 9.54 -10.29 6.46
C MET A 180 10.41 -9.27 5.75
N GLU A 181 10.09 -9.00 4.48
CA GLU A 181 10.88 -8.13 3.62
C GLU A 181 9.97 -7.29 2.72
N SER A 182 10.41 -6.08 2.40
CA SER A 182 9.88 -5.32 1.27
C SER A 182 11.02 -4.75 0.42
N ARG A 183 10.79 -4.68 -0.89
CA ARG A 183 11.72 -4.12 -1.87
C ARG A 183 11.05 -3.00 -2.64
N TRP A 184 11.80 -1.92 -2.84
CA TRP A 184 11.32 -0.71 -3.50
C TRP A 184 12.38 -0.22 -4.48
N ARG A 185 11.96 0.14 -5.69
CA ARG A 185 12.80 0.76 -6.72
C ARG A 185 12.00 1.83 -7.44
N ASP A 186 12.68 2.72 -8.15
CA ASP A 186 12.05 3.75 -8.98
C ASP A 186 11.00 4.61 -8.24
N VAL A 187 11.28 4.92 -6.97
CA VAL A 187 10.40 5.74 -6.13
C VAL A 187 10.40 7.17 -6.66
N LYS A 188 9.22 7.66 -7.03
CA LYS A 188 8.99 9.01 -7.53
C LYS A 188 7.85 9.67 -6.77
N VAL A 189 7.99 10.97 -6.52
CA VAL A 189 6.93 11.81 -5.94
C VAL A 189 6.60 12.88 -6.95
N TYR A 190 5.31 13.17 -7.07
CA TYR A 190 4.78 14.15 -8.00
C TYR A 190 3.89 15.12 -7.23
N THR A 191 3.85 16.38 -7.67
CA THR A 191 2.95 17.40 -7.14
C THR A 191 2.21 18.07 -8.27
N LYS A 192 0.97 18.48 -8.02
CA LYS A 192 0.23 19.29 -8.98
C LYS A 192 0.76 20.72 -8.90
N ILE A 193 1.14 21.28 -10.05
CA ILE A 193 1.41 22.72 -10.14
C ILE A 193 0.05 23.40 -10.05
N VAL A 194 -0.12 24.28 -9.07
CA VAL A 194 -1.30 25.13 -8.97
C VAL A 194 -0.94 26.42 -9.70
N ASP A 195 -1.65 26.70 -10.79
CA ASP A 195 -1.60 28.01 -11.46
C ASP A 195 -2.24 29.10 -10.59
#